data_AF-A0A2L1GG39-F1
#
_entry.id   AF-A0A2L1GG39-F1
#
_cell.length_a   1.000
_cell.length_b   1.000
_cell.length_c   1.000
_cell.angle_alpha   90.00
_cell.angle_beta   90.00
_cell.angle_gamma   90.00
#
_symmetry.space_group_name_H-M   'P 1'
#
loop_
_entity.id
_entity.type
_entity.pdbx_description
1 polymer ?
#
loop_
_entity_poly.entity_id
_entity_poly.type
_entity_poly.pdbx_seq_one_letter_code
_entity_poly.pdbx_strand_id
1 'polypeptide(L)'
;KYIWLAMKHGAGMNGTTCSCSGDSSNDIPTIDLIPQYLRFLQEWVEHFCEQRQAKVKDVIKNCKSCKESGGTCGSDCKTKCKNKCEAYKEFIENCKGGDGTAGSPWSKRWDQIYKMYSKYIEDAK
;
A
#
# COMPACT_ATOMS: atom_id res chain seq x y z
N LYS A 1 11.64 -8.39 24.94
CA LYS A 1 10.48 -8.59 25.85
C LYS A 1 10.03 -7.31 26.57
N TYR A 2 10.87 -6.66 27.37
CA TYR A 2 10.48 -5.46 28.14
C TYR A 2 10.08 -4.26 27.26
N ILE A 3 10.82 -4.02 26.17
CA ILE A 3 10.50 -2.96 25.20
C ILE A 3 9.10 -3.16 24.61
N TRP A 4 8.78 -4.37 24.14
CA TRP A 4 7.44 -4.71 23.63
C TRP A 4 6.33 -4.49 24.66
N LEU A 5 6.55 -4.90 25.91
CA LEU A 5 5.57 -4.72 26.98
C LEU A 5 5.27 -3.23 27.25
N ALA A 6 6.30 -2.39 27.24
CA ALA A 6 6.15 -0.94 27.38
C ALA A 6 5.39 -0.33 26.19
N MET A 7 5.67 -0.75 24.96
CA MET A 7 4.95 -0.31 23.76
C MET A 7 3.46 -0.67 23.82
N LYS A 8 3.13 -1.91 24.21
CA LYS A 8 1.74 -2.33 24.41
C LYS A 8 1.02 -1.48 25.46
N HIS A 9 1.69 -1.22 26.57
CA HIS A 9 1.13 -0.40 27.64
C HIS A 9 0.88 1.04 27.18
N GLY A 10 1.85 1.64 26.47
CA GLY A 10 1.72 2.99 25.90
C GLY A 10 0.61 3.09 24.85
N ALA A 11 0.37 2.03 24.08
CA ALA A 11 -0.73 1.93 23.12
C ALA A 11 -2.11 1.67 23.76
N GLY A 12 -2.19 1.55 25.09
CA GLY A 12 -3.44 1.27 25.81
C GLY A 12 -3.95 -0.17 25.64
N MET A 13 -3.10 -1.10 25.16
CA MET A 13 -3.45 -2.49 24.86
C MET A 13 -3.41 -3.38 26.13
N ASN A 14 -4.15 -2.98 27.17
CA ASN A 14 -4.11 -3.61 28.49
C ASN A 14 -5.26 -4.61 28.76
N GLY A 15 -6.11 -4.89 27.76
CA GLY A 15 -7.30 -5.76 27.89
C GLY A 15 -7.52 -6.71 26.72
N THR A 16 -8.27 -7.79 26.97
CA THR A 16 -8.58 -8.92 26.08
C THR A 16 -9.32 -8.57 24.78
N THR A 17 -9.60 -7.30 24.52
CA THR A 17 -10.51 -6.82 23.46
C THR A 17 -9.85 -6.03 22.34
N CYS A 18 -8.52 -5.83 22.37
CA CYS A 18 -7.81 -5.21 21.24
C CYS A 18 -7.01 -6.27 20.48
N SER A 19 -7.68 -6.97 19.57
CA SER A 19 -7.02 -7.81 18.57
C SER A 19 -6.53 -6.92 17.43
N CYS A 20 -5.22 -6.76 17.29
CA CYS A 20 -4.65 -6.46 15.98
C CYS A 20 -5.13 -7.59 15.06
N SER A 21 -5.92 -7.26 14.03
CA SER A 21 -6.57 -8.23 13.18
C SER A 21 -5.52 -8.98 12.36
N GLY A 22 -5.00 -10.09 12.89
CA GLY A 22 -3.98 -10.91 12.24
C GLY A 22 -3.21 -11.85 13.16
N ASP A 23 -2.98 -11.47 14.43
CA ASP A 23 -2.22 -12.28 15.39
C ASP A 23 -2.90 -12.31 16.76
N SER A 24 -2.70 -13.40 17.50
CA SER A 24 -2.87 -13.39 18.94
C SER A 24 -2.08 -12.21 19.51
N SER A 25 -2.80 -11.17 19.95
CA SER A 25 -2.33 -9.88 20.51
C SER A 25 -1.29 -9.99 21.67
N ASN A 26 -0.87 -11.20 22.01
CA ASN A 26 0.05 -11.54 23.07
C ASN A 26 1.45 -11.92 22.61
N ASP A 27 1.65 -12.27 21.33
CA ASP A 27 2.96 -12.72 20.85
C ASP A 27 3.91 -11.53 20.61
N ILE A 28 5.20 -11.75 20.92
CA ILE A 28 6.24 -10.77 20.62
C ILE A 28 6.52 -10.87 19.12
N PRO A 29 6.41 -9.78 18.34
CA PRO A 29 6.65 -9.83 16.91
C PRO A 29 8.11 -10.23 16.64
N THR A 30 8.31 -11.09 15.64
CA THR A 30 9.63 -11.55 15.21
C THR A 30 10.27 -10.61 14.18
N ILE A 31 9.65 -9.45 13.91
CA ILE A 31 10.10 -8.49 12.90
C ILE A 31 11.52 -7.99 13.16
N ASP A 32 11.98 -7.97 14.42
CA ASP A 32 13.34 -7.55 14.78
C ASP A 32 14.41 -8.46 14.16
N LEU A 33 14.05 -9.70 13.79
CA LEU A 33 14.94 -10.67 13.12
C LEU A 33 15.06 -10.42 11.60
N ILE A 34 14.19 -9.60 11.03
CA ILE A 34 14.19 -9.27 9.60
C ILE A 34 15.09 -8.05 9.38
N PRO A 35 16.00 -8.02 8.39
CA PRO A 35 16.78 -6.82 8.07
C PRO A 35 15.90 -5.57 7.90
N GLN A 36 16.35 -4.44 8.47
CA GLN A 36 15.57 -3.19 8.48
C GLN A 36 15.11 -2.76 7.07
N TYR A 37 15.97 -2.94 6.06
CA TYR A 37 15.64 -2.65 4.67
C TYR A 37 14.38 -3.40 4.20
N LEU A 38 14.26 -4.68 4.55
CA LEU A 38 13.10 -5.50 4.17
C LEU A 38 11.85 -5.11 4.94
N ARG A 39 11.98 -4.69 6.22
CA ARG A 39 10.84 -4.16 6.98
C ARG A 39 10.29 -2.87 6.36
N PHE A 40 11.16 -1.92 6.01
CA PHE A 40 10.72 -0.69 5.35
C PHE A 40 10.16 -0.94 3.96
N LEU A 41 10.69 -1.92 3.22
CA LEU A 41 10.10 -2.34 1.96
C LEU A 41 8.69 -2.91 2.15
N GLN A 42 8.49 -3.75 3.16
CA GLN A 42 7.17 -4.29 3.48
C GLN A 42 6.17 -3.17 3.83
N GLU A 43 6.54 -2.27 4.73
CA GLU A 43 5.71 -1.11 5.11
C GLU A 43 5.37 -0.24 3.89
N TRP A 44 6.35 0.03 3.02
CA TRP A 44 6.16 0.79 1.80
C TRP A 44 5.18 0.10 0.82
N VAL A 45 5.29 -1.22 0.66
CA VAL A 45 4.37 -2.02 -0.19
C VAL A 45 2.96 -2.05 0.41
N GLU A 46 2.83 -2.21 1.73
CA GLU A 46 1.54 -2.19 2.43
C GLU A 46 0.85 -0.83 2.22
N HIS A 47 1.57 0.27 2.44
CA HIS A 47 1.05 1.62 2.24
C HIS A 47 0.64 1.89 0.79
N PHE A 48 1.44 1.43 -0.18
CA PHE A 48 1.08 1.48 -1.60
C PHE A 48 -0.20 0.71 -1.91
N CYS A 49 -0.30 -0.52 -1.41
CA CYS A 49 -1.42 -1.40 -1.68
C CYS A 49 -2.73 -0.86 -1.13
N GLU A 50 -2.72 -0.26 0.06
CA GLU A 50 -3.88 0.38 0.67
C GLU A 50 -4.40 1.53 -0.20
N GLN A 51 -3.51 2.47 -0.58
CA GLN A 51 -3.87 3.60 -1.44
C GLN A 51 -4.36 3.12 -2.81
N ARG A 52 -3.65 2.17 -3.42
CA ARG A 52 -4.04 1.57 -4.69
C ARG A 52 -5.42 0.93 -4.60
N GLN A 53 -5.71 0.19 -3.54
CA GLN A 53 -6.99 -0.48 -3.36
C GLN A 53 -8.13 0.54 -3.29
N ALA A 54 -7.96 1.65 -2.57
CA ALA A 54 -8.95 2.73 -2.51
C ALA A 54 -9.23 3.33 -3.89
N LYS A 55 -8.18 3.66 -4.66
CA LYS A 55 -8.32 4.23 -6.01
C LYS A 55 -8.94 3.25 -7.01
N VAL A 56 -8.55 1.98 -6.96
CA VAL A 56 -9.10 0.93 -7.84
C VAL A 56 -10.57 0.66 -7.53
N LYS A 57 -10.97 0.64 -6.25
CA LYS A 57 -12.39 0.52 -5.86
C LYS A 57 -13.24 1.62 -6.51
N ASP A 58 -12.74 2.85 -6.52
CA ASP A 58 -13.35 3.99 -7.18
C ASP A 58 -13.48 3.79 -8.70
N VAL A 59 -12.42 3.34 -9.36
CA VAL A 59 -12.44 3.05 -10.81
C VAL A 59 -13.47 1.96 -11.12
N ILE A 60 -13.42 0.83 -10.41
CA ILE A 60 -14.34 -0.30 -10.61
C ILE A 60 -15.78 0.17 -10.43
N LYS A 61 -16.09 0.89 -9.35
CA LYS A 61 -17.45 1.38 -9.07
C LYS A 61 -18.01 2.24 -10.21
N ASN A 62 -17.19 3.13 -10.77
CA ASN A 62 -17.63 4.07 -11.80
C ASN A 62 -17.60 3.48 -13.22
N CYS A 63 -16.77 2.47 -13.48
CA CYS A 63 -16.64 1.84 -14.79
C CYS A 63 -17.49 0.56 -14.95
N LYS A 64 -17.80 -0.15 -13.86
CA LYS A 64 -18.58 -1.40 -13.90
C LYS A 64 -19.99 -1.17 -14.44
N SER A 65 -20.65 -0.07 -14.04
CA SER A 65 -21.96 0.33 -14.55
C SER A 65 -21.97 0.58 -16.07
N CYS A 66 -20.85 1.02 -16.66
CA CYS A 66 -20.74 1.21 -18.10
C CYS A 66 -20.57 -0.12 -18.85
N LYS A 67 -19.96 -1.13 -18.22
CA LYS A 67 -19.78 -2.47 -18.81
C LYS A 67 -21.08 -3.27 -18.80
N GLU A 68 -21.84 -3.19 -17.72
CA GLU A 68 -23.10 -3.94 -17.55
C GLU A 68 -24.25 -3.39 -18.40
N SER A 69 -24.18 -2.13 -18.84
CA SER A 69 -25.18 -1.51 -19.73
C SER A 69 -25.01 -1.87 -21.21
N GLY A 70 -24.18 -2.89 -21.55
CA GLY A 70 -24.09 -3.41 -22.92
C GLY A 70 -23.69 -2.38 -23.98
N GLY A 71 -23.00 -1.30 -23.60
CA GLY A 71 -22.64 -0.19 -24.50
C GLY A 71 -23.71 0.90 -24.66
N THR A 72 -24.89 0.77 -24.03
CA THR A 72 -25.95 1.80 -24.01
C THR A 72 -25.77 2.85 -22.93
N CYS A 73 -24.60 2.92 -22.30
CA CYS A 73 -24.34 3.96 -21.31
C CYS A 73 -24.33 5.33 -22.00
N GLY A 74 -25.11 6.29 -21.50
CA GLY A 74 -25.04 7.67 -21.95
C GLY A 74 -23.62 8.23 -21.81
N SER A 75 -23.30 9.28 -22.57
CA SER A 75 -21.99 9.96 -22.58
C SER A 75 -21.41 10.19 -21.18
N ASP A 76 -22.27 10.40 -20.20
CA ASP A 76 -21.96 10.67 -18.80
C ASP A 76 -21.20 9.52 -18.09
N CYS A 77 -21.51 8.25 -18.40
CA CYS A 77 -20.80 7.10 -17.81
C CYS A 77 -19.39 6.96 -18.42
N LYS A 78 -19.27 7.17 -19.73
CA LYS A 78 -17.98 7.19 -20.44
C LYS A 78 -17.06 8.27 -19.87
N THR A 79 -17.59 9.45 -19.60
CA THR A 79 -16.85 10.56 -18.98
C THR A 79 -16.44 10.26 -17.54
N LYS A 80 -17.36 9.78 -16.69
CA LYS A 80 -17.05 9.45 -15.27
C LYS A 80 -16.00 8.35 -15.15
N CYS A 81 -16.12 7.28 -15.94
CA CYS A 81 -15.14 6.21 -15.96
C CYS A 81 -13.78 6.72 -16.44
N LYS A 82 -13.74 7.50 -17.54
CA LYS A 82 -12.50 8.09 -18.06
C LYS A 82 -11.81 8.97 -17.01
N ASN A 83 -12.54 9.85 -16.34
CA ASN A 83 -11.99 10.74 -15.30
C ASN A 83 -11.38 9.94 -14.14
N LYS A 84 -12.02 8.85 -13.72
CA LYS A 84 -11.49 7.98 -12.64
C LYS A 84 -10.25 7.19 -13.10
N CYS A 85 -10.23 6.71 -14.34
CA CYS A 85 -9.04 6.09 -14.92
C CYS A 85 -7.87 7.07 -15.04
N GLU A 86 -8.14 8.31 -15.46
CA GLU A 86 -7.12 9.38 -15.53
C GLU A 86 -6.59 9.74 -14.15
N ALA A 87 -7.46 9.86 -13.14
CA ALA A 87 -7.04 10.10 -11.76
C ALA A 87 -6.20 8.94 -11.19
N TYR A 88 -6.50 7.68 -11.55
CA TYR A 88 -5.67 6.53 -11.18
C TYR A 88 -4.32 6.55 -11.91
N LYS A 89 -4.31 6.90 -13.19
CA LYS A 89 -3.06 7.05 -13.97
C LYS A 89 -2.19 8.14 -13.36
N GLU A 90 -2.77 9.30 -13.04
CA GLU A 90 -2.07 10.37 -12.33
C GLU A 90 -1.55 9.86 -10.99
N PHE A 91 -2.31 9.13 -10.19
CA PHE A 91 -1.81 8.56 -8.93
C PHE A 91 -0.54 7.69 -9.11
N ILE A 92 -0.44 6.89 -10.17
CA ILE A 92 0.73 6.04 -10.42
C ILE A 92 1.92 6.84 -10.97
N GLU A 93 1.66 7.81 -11.85
CA GLU A 93 2.69 8.54 -12.59
C GLU A 93 3.15 9.83 -11.91
N ASN A 94 2.35 10.39 -11.00
CA ASN A 94 2.62 11.70 -10.42
C ASN A 94 3.77 11.64 -9.41
N CYS A 95 4.54 12.72 -9.38
CA CYS A 95 5.70 12.93 -8.53
C CYS A 95 5.40 13.83 -7.35
N LYS A 96 4.13 13.96 -6.93
CA LYS A 96 3.76 14.86 -5.83
C LYS A 96 4.19 14.20 -4.52
N GLY A 97 5.07 14.87 -3.76
CA GLY A 97 5.44 14.43 -2.42
C GLY A 97 4.20 14.33 -1.52
N GLY A 98 4.11 13.26 -0.72
CA GLY A 98 3.01 13.06 0.24
C GLY A 98 2.31 11.70 0.15
N ASP A 99 2.62 10.88 -0.86
CA ASP A 99 2.05 9.54 -1.06
C ASP A 99 3.00 8.39 -0.66
N GLY A 100 4.17 8.71 -0.11
CA GLY A 100 5.22 7.73 0.22
C GLY A 100 6.30 7.55 -0.85
N THR A 101 6.24 8.30 -1.95
CA THR A 101 7.24 8.20 -3.04
C THR A 101 8.41 9.21 -2.95
N ALA A 102 8.37 10.10 -1.96
CA ALA A 102 9.33 11.21 -1.80
C ALA A 102 9.50 12.02 -3.10
N GLY A 103 8.38 12.30 -3.77
CA GLY A 103 8.35 13.16 -4.95
C GLY A 103 8.87 12.51 -6.24
N SER A 104 8.74 11.18 -6.37
CA SER A 104 9.13 10.42 -7.56
C SER A 104 8.00 9.50 -8.00
N PRO A 105 7.93 9.05 -9.26
CA PRO A 105 6.91 8.07 -9.64
C PRO A 105 7.12 6.75 -8.89
N TRP A 106 6.03 6.06 -8.58
CA TRP A 106 6.04 4.72 -7.97
C TRP A 106 6.92 3.73 -8.75
N SER A 107 6.83 3.77 -10.08
CA SER A 107 7.63 2.92 -10.99
C SER A 107 9.13 3.17 -10.86
N LYS A 108 9.55 4.43 -10.75
CA LYS A 108 10.96 4.81 -10.60
C LYS A 108 11.52 4.37 -9.25
N ARG A 109 10.74 4.51 -8.18
CA ARG A 109 11.14 4.02 -6.84
C ARG A 109 11.24 2.51 -6.80
N TRP A 110 10.32 1.80 -7.44
CA TRP A 110 10.38 0.35 -7.56
C TRP A 110 11.64 -0.14 -8.27
N ASP A 111 12.02 0.51 -9.39
CA ASP A 111 13.27 0.17 -10.10
C ASP A 111 14.52 0.36 -9.21
N GLN A 112 14.56 1.43 -8.41
CA GLN A 112 15.65 1.67 -7.45
C GLN A 112 15.70 0.60 -6.36
N ILE A 113 14.56 0.25 -5.78
CA ILE A 113 14.43 -0.82 -4.79
C ILE A 113 14.92 -2.15 -5.39
N TYR A 114 14.46 -2.50 -6.58
CA TYR A 114 14.83 -3.74 -7.25
C TYR A 114 16.34 -3.83 -7.51
N LYS A 115 16.96 -2.74 -7.97
CA LYS A 115 18.42 -2.67 -8.17
C LYS A 115 19.20 -2.86 -6.88
N MET A 116 18.78 -2.18 -5.81
CA MET A 116 19.40 -2.32 -4.48
C MET A 116 19.27 -3.74 -3.94
N TYR A 117 18.06 -4.33 -4.01
CA TYR A 117 17.82 -5.70 -3.60
C TYR A 117 18.67 -6.69 -4.39
N SER A 118 18.70 -6.56 -5.72
CA SER A 118 19.52 -7.41 -6.60
C SER A 118 21.00 -7.31 -6.24
N LYS A 119 21.51 -6.10 -5.99
CA LYS A 119 22.89 -5.90 -5.54
C LYS A 119 23.16 -6.63 -4.22
N TYR A 120 22.28 -6.51 -3.22
CA TYR A 120 22.47 -7.22 -1.95
C TYR A 120 22.45 -8.74 -2.09
N ILE A 121 21.65 -9.27 -3.01
CA ILE A 121 21.66 -10.71 -3.33
C ILE A 121 22.99 -11.13 -3.94
N GLU A 122 23.55 -10.33 -4.86
CA GLU A 122 24.88 -10.62 -5.43
C GLU A 122 26.01 -10.48 -4.39
N ASP A 123 25.99 -9.43 -3.55
CA ASP A 123 27.00 -9.20 -2.50
C ASP A 123 26.97 -10.28 -1.40
N ALA A 124 25.86 -11.01 -1.25
CA ALA A 124 25.70 -12.08 -0.27
C ALA A 124 26.10 -13.48 -0.79
N LYS A 125 26.45 -13.62 -2.08
CA LYS A 125 26.98 -14.85 -2.66
C LYS A 125 28.47 -14.99 -2.36
#